data_AF-H6SII7-F1
#
_entry.id   AF-H6SII7-F1
#
_cell.length_a   1.000
_cell.length_b   1.000
_cell.length_c   1.000
_cell.angle_alpha   90.00
_cell.angle_beta   90.00
_cell.angle_gamma   90.00
#
_symmetry.space_group_name_H-M   'P 1'
#
loop_
_entity.id
_entity.type
_entity.pdbx_description
1 polymer ?
#
loop_
_entity_poly.entity_id
_entity_poly.type
_entity_poly.pdbx_seq_one_letter_code
_entity_poly.pdbx_strand_id
1 'polypeptide(L)' 'MGTFSIWHWIIVLIVVLLLFGAGKIPRLMGDVAKGVKAFKKGLQDEDTSAEATRPADPAPGAQPSLRKDEPPRS' A
#
# COMPACT_ATOMS: atom_id res chain seq x y z
N MET A 1 -2.70 38.81 16.12
CA MET A 1 -1.45 38.14 16.54
C MET A 1 -1.10 37.09 15.47
N GLY A 2 -0.68 37.55 14.29
CA GLY A 2 -0.40 36.69 13.12
C GLY A 2 0.95 36.01 13.28
N THR A 3 0.92 34.86 13.96
CA THR A 3 2.11 34.05 14.25
C THR A 3 2.74 33.59 12.95
N PHE A 4 3.76 34.33 12.51
CA PHE A 4 4.76 33.92 11.53
C PHE A 4 4.20 33.61 10.14
N SER A 5 4.12 34.67 9.33
CA SER A 5 3.87 34.67 7.89
C SER A 5 4.44 33.42 7.22
N ILE A 6 3.67 32.81 6.31
CA ILE A 6 4.04 31.61 5.51
C ILE A 6 5.46 31.72 4.92
N TRP A 7 5.90 32.96 4.64
CA TRP A 7 7.25 33.29 4.21
C TRP A 7 8.36 32.84 5.17
N HIS A 8 8.16 32.93 6.48
CA HIS A 8 9.12 32.45 7.48
C HIS A 8 9.29 30.93 7.40
N TRP A 9 8.19 30.20 7.27
CA TRP A 9 8.21 28.73 7.16
C TRP A 9 8.95 28.26 5.90
N ILE A 10 8.81 28.96 4.77
CA ILE A 10 9.58 28.66 3.55
C ILE A 10 11.09 28.83 3.79
N ILE A 11 11.50 29.93 4.44
CA ILE A 11 12.91 30.19 4.74
C ILE A 11 13.48 29.12 5.67
N VAL A 12 12.75 28.73 6.71
CA VAL A 12 13.16 27.67 7.64
C VAL A 12 13.30 26.33 6.89
N LEU A 13 12.37 26.00 6.01
CA LEU A 13 12.43 24.76 5.21
C LEU A 13 13.68 24.70 4.33
N ILE A 14 14.04 25.83 3.70
CA ILE A 14 15.26 25.95 2.89
C ILE A 14 16.51 25.74 3.76
N VAL A 15 16.57 26.38 4.93
CA VAL A 15 17.72 26.24 5.85
C VAL A 15 17.86 24.80 6.34
N VAL A 16 16.76 24.15 6.71
CA VAL A 16 16.77 22.73 7.13
C VAL A 16 17.22 21.83 5.97
N LEU A 17 16.76 22.09 4.74
CA LEU A 17 17.17 21.32 3.56
C LEU A 17 18.66 21.50 3.24
N LEU A 18 19.22 22.69 3.47
CA LEU A 18 20.66 22.98 3.31
C LEU A 18 21.50 22.28 4.39
N LEU A 19 21.09 22.32 5.66
CA LEU A 19 21.82 21.65 6.76
C LEU A 19 21.81 20.13 6.63
N PHE A 20 20.64 19.56 6.36
CA PHE A 20 20.48 18.11 6.27
C PHE A 20 20.83 17.55 4.88
N GLY A 21 20.79 18.40 3.86
CA GLY A 21 20.97 18.04 2.46
C GLY A 21 19.74 17.36 1.86
N ALA A 22 19.49 17.61 0.57
CA ALA A 22 18.35 17.05 -0.17
C ALA A 22 18.33 15.51 -0.26
N GLY A 23 19.44 14.84 0.02
CA GLY A 23 19.54 13.37 -0.03
C GLY A 23 19.09 12.65 1.25
N LYS A 24 19.19 13.30 2.42
CA LYS A 24 18.88 12.63 3.70
C LYS A 24 17.38 12.62 4.00
N ILE A 25 16.69 13.74 3.79
CA ILE A 25 15.26 13.87 4.11
C ILE A 25 14.39 12.86 3.35
N PRO A 26 14.52 12.66 2.02
CA PRO A 26 13.68 11.71 1.29
C PRO A 26 13.90 10.26 1.72
N ARG A 27 15.14 9.90 2.10
CA ARG A 27 15.47 8.54 2.53
C ARG A 27 14.86 8.21 3.89
N LEU A 28 15.01 9.10 4.87
CA LEU A 28 14.37 8.97 6.18
C LEU A 28 12.84 9.01 6.07
N MET A 29 12.31 9.95 5.29
CA MET A 29 10.86 10.08 5.10
C MET A 29 10.25 8.88 4.36
N GLY A 30 11.01 8.23 3.47
CA GLY A 30 10.59 7.00 2.79
C GLY A 30 10.38 5.83 3.75
N ASP A 31 11.28 5.64 4.72
CA ASP A 31 11.16 4.55 5.70
C ASP A 31 10.05 4.85 6.72
N VAL A 32 9.91 6.11 7.15
CA VAL A 32 8.78 6.58 7.98
C VAL A 32 7.45 6.40 7.24
N ALA A 33 7.36 6.80 5.97
CA ALA A 33 6.14 6.68 5.17
C ALA A 33 5.72 5.23 4.96
N LYS A 34 6.66 4.30 4.77
CA LYS A 34 6.37 2.86 4.71
C LYS A 34 5.78 2.36 6.02
N GLY A 35 6.36 2.74 7.16
CA GLY A 35 5.85 2.38 8.49
C GLY A 35 4.44 2.91 8.73
N VAL A 36 4.20 4.20 8.44
CA VAL A 36 2.87 4.83 8.57
C VAL A 36 1.85 4.20 7.60
N LYS A 37 2.26 3.85 6.37
CA LYS A 37 1.38 3.18 5.40
C LYS A 37 1.02 1.76 5.82
N ALA A 38 1.97 1.00 6.36
CA ALA A 38 1.72 -0.33 6.91
C ALA A 38 0.80 -0.26 8.14
N PHE A 39 1.03 0.70 9.03
CA PHE A 39 0.17 0.94 10.18
C PHE A 39 -1.26 1.30 9.76
N LYS A 40 -1.41 2.27 8.84
CA LYS A 40 -2.74 2.65 8.32
C LYS A 40 -3.43 1.51 7.59
N LYS A 41 -2.69 0.71 6.82
CA LYS A 41 -3.24 -0.47 6.16
C LYS A 41 -3.67 -1.53 7.19
N GLY A 42 -2.90 -1.76 8.25
CA GLY A 42 -3.27 -2.66 9.34
C GLY A 42 -4.55 -2.23 10.06
N LEU A 43 -4.67 -0.94 10.39
CA LEU A 43 -5.91 -0.39 10.98
C LEU A 43 -7.11 -0.52 10.03
N GLN A 44 -6.92 -0.21 8.74
CA GLN A 44 -7.98 -0.39 7.73
C GLN A 44 -8.34 -1.86 7.51
N ASP A 45 -7.40 -2.79 7.67
CA ASP A 45 -7.63 -4.22 7.56
C ASP A 45 -8.43 -4.74 8.77
N GLU A 46 -8.25 -4.17 9.97
CA GLU A 46 -9.11 -4.47 11.12
C GLU A 46 -10.53 -3.89 10.96
N ASP A 47 -10.65 -2.68 10.42
CA ASP A 47 -11.96 -2.07 10.12
C ASP A 47 -12.66 -2.76 8.93
N THR A 48 -11.92 -3.25 7.93
CA THR A 48 -12.46 -3.94 6.73
C THR A 48 -12.63 -5.45 6.94
N SER A 49 -11.92 -6.07 7.89
CA SER A 49 -12.12 -7.49 8.24
C SER A 49 -13.45 -7.77 8.92
N ALA A 50 -14.15 -6.73 9.41
CA ALA A 50 -15.56 -6.85 9.78
C ALA A 50 -16.49 -7.03 8.55
N GLU A 51 -16.03 -6.74 7.32
CA GLU A 51 -16.84 -6.82 6.09
C GLU A 51 -16.25 -7.75 5.00
N ALA A 52 -15.05 -8.31 5.21
CA ALA A 52 -14.36 -9.20 4.27
C ALA A 52 -14.38 -10.69 4.64
N THR A 53 -15.34 -11.16 5.46
CA THR A 53 -15.77 -12.57 5.39
C THR A 53 -16.82 -12.70 4.29
N ARG A 54 -16.40 -12.56 3.04
CA ARG A 54 -17.04 -13.31 1.95
C ARG A 54 -16.14 -14.53 1.75
N PRO A 55 -16.59 -15.75 2.09
CA PRO A 55 -15.86 -16.93 1.66
C PRO A 55 -15.74 -16.81 0.14
N ALA A 56 -14.51 -16.78 -0.35
CA ALA A 56 -14.27 -17.02 -1.75
C ALA A 56 -14.89 -18.39 -2.02
N ASP A 57 -16.01 -18.34 -2.72
CA ASP A 57 -16.74 -19.45 -3.30
C ASP A 57 -15.73 -20.51 -3.81
N PRO A 58 -15.91 -21.80 -3.51
CA PRO A 58 -15.07 -22.84 -4.07
C PRO A 58 -15.31 -22.87 -5.57
N ALA A 59 -14.48 -22.16 -6.33
CA ALA A 59 -14.47 -22.21 -7.78
C ALA A 59 -14.44 -23.69 -8.19
N PRO A 60 -15.46 -24.20 -8.90
CA PRO A 60 -15.54 -25.61 -9.27
C PRO A 60 -14.42 -25.95 -10.25
N GLY A 61 -13.27 -26.34 -9.72
CA GLY A 61 -12.21 -27.09 -10.40
C GLY A 61 -12.63 -28.52 -10.74
N ALA A 62 -13.92 -28.74 -10.99
CA ALA A 62 -14.49 -30.00 -11.47
C ALA A 62 -14.85 -29.86 -12.95
N GLN A 63 -13.82 -29.67 -13.79
CA GLN A 63 -13.86 -30.09 -15.20
C GLN A 63 -12.77 -31.16 -15.35
N PRO A 64 -13.17 -32.45 -15.37
CA PRO A 64 -12.25 -33.57 -15.51
C PRO A 64 -11.52 -33.50 -16.84
N SER A 65 -10.24 -33.14 -16.79
CA SER A 65 -9.29 -33.41 -17.85
C SER A 65 -9.00 -34.91 -17.91
N LEU A 66 -9.99 -35.70 -18.36
CA LEU A 66 -9.83 -37.13 -18.67
C LEU A 66 -10.92 -37.62 -19.63
N ARG A 67 -10.98 -37.06 -20.84
CA ARG A 67 -11.64 -37.72 -21.99
C ARG A 67 -11.08 -37.20 -23.31
N LYS A 68 -9.77 -37.32 -23.47
CA LYS A 68 -9.10 -37.16 -24.77
C LYS A 68 -8.36 -38.45 -25.14
N ASP A 69 -9.07 -39.56 -25.03
CA ASP A 69 -8.70 -40.86 -25.56
C ASP A 69 -9.99 -41.61 -25.91
N GLU A 70 -10.59 -41.35 -27.09
CA GLU A 70 -11.31 -42.37 -27.88
C GLU A 70 -11.71 -41.81 -29.27
N PRO A 71 -11.06 -42.20 -30.37
CA PRO A 71 -11.60 -42.05 -31.71
C PRO A 71 -12.69 -43.11 -31.97
N PRO A 72 -13.86 -42.75 -32.55
CA PRO A 72 -14.92 -43.70 -32.84
C PRO A 72 -14.45 -44.72 -33.87
N ARG A 73 -14.39 -45.98 -33.43
CA ARG A 73 -14.08 -47.15 -34.25
C ARG A 73 -15.38 -47.72 -34.79
N SER A 74 -15.70 -47.46 -36.05
CA SER A 74 -16.64 -48.22 -36.89
C SER A 74 -16.64 -47.67 -38.30
#